data_AF-A0A822FHI2-F1
#
_entry.id   AF-A0A822FHI2-F1
#
_cell.length_a   1.000
_cell.length_b   1.000
_cell.length_c   1.000
_cell.angle_alpha   90.00
_cell.angle_beta   90.00
_cell.angle_gamma   90.00
#
_symmetry.space_group_name_H-M   'P 1'
#
loop_
_entity.id
_entity.type
_entity.pdbx_description
1 polymer ?
#
loop_
_entity_poly.entity_id
_entity_poly.type
_entity_poly.pdbx_seq_one_letter_code
_entity_poly.pdbx_strand_id
1 'polypeptide(L)' 'MGGPETTDEVFDFLNRLFSDKDIMPLPAQQTLGPLIARRRTPSIQEQYAKIGGGSPITMGTE' A
#
# COMPACT_ATOMS: atom_id res chain seq x y z
N MET A 1 8.08 2.09 8.15
CA MET A 1 7.41 1.37 7.06
C MET A 1 7.39 2.32 5.88
N GLY A 2 8.41 2.30 5.02
CA GLY A 2 8.48 3.24 3.88
C GLY A 2 7.23 3.15 2.98
N GLY A 3 6.98 4.19 2.19
CA GLY A 3 5.98 4.14 1.13
C GLY A 3 6.49 3.29 -0.05
N PRO A 4 5.59 2.73 -0.86
CA PRO A 4 6.00 2.01 -2.07
C PRO A 4 6.75 2.95 -3.00
N GLU A 5 7.97 2.55 -3.40
CA GLU A 5 8.84 3.34 -4.28
C GLU A 5 8.25 3.38 -5.70
N THR A 6 7.53 2.31 -6.08
CA THR A 6 6.85 2.18 -7.37
C THR A 6 5.39 1.78 -7.22
N THR A 7 4.57 2.05 -8.25
CA THR A 7 3.18 1.60 -8.29
C THR A 7 3.03 0.08 -8.21
N ASP A 8 4.00 -0.70 -8.69
CA ASP A 8 3.94 -2.17 -8.65
C ASP A 8 3.96 -2.71 -7.20
N GLU A 9 4.71 -2.03 -6.32
CA GLU A 9 4.86 -2.41 -4.91
C GLU A 9 3.70 -2.00 -4.01
N VAL A 10 2.75 -1.22 -4.54
CA VAL A 10 1.57 -0.75 -3.78
C VAL A 10 0.77 -1.92 -3.21
N PHE A 11 0.65 -3.02 -3.95
CA PHE A 11 -0.04 -4.21 -3.46
C PHE A 11 0.66 -4.81 -2.23
N ASP A 12 1.97 -5.01 -2.31
CA ASP A 12 2.73 -5.65 -1.23
C ASP A 12 2.76 -4.76 0.02
N PHE A 13 2.90 -3.45 -0.16
CA PHE A 13 2.78 -2.45 0.91
C PHE A 13 1.42 -2.53 1.62
N LEU A 14 0.31 -2.47 0.86
CA LEU A 14 -1.04 -2.55 1.44
C LEU A 14 -1.28 -3.91 2.10
N ASN A 15 -0.78 -4.99 1.49
CA ASN A 15 -0.94 -6.33 2.03
C ASN A 15 -0.23 -6.49 3.38
N ARG A 16 0.99 -5.96 3.53
CA ARG A 16 1.69 -5.92 4.82
C ARG A 16 0.94 -5.04 5.82
N LEU A 17 0.51 -3.84 5.41
CA LEU A 17 -0.21 -2.89 6.26
C LEU A 17 -1.52 -3.47 6.82
N PHE A 18 -2.33 -4.13 5.98
CA PHE A 18 -3.59 -4.75 6.40
C PHE A 18 -3.41 -6.12 7.07
N SER A 19 -2.24 -6.75 6.91
CA SER A 19 -1.88 -7.97 7.64
C SER A 19 -1.29 -7.67 9.02
N ASP A 20 -0.92 -6.42 9.31
CA ASP A 20 -0.36 -5.99 10.58
C ASP A 20 -1.46 -5.76 11.64
N LYS A 21 -1.44 -6.58 12.70
CA LYS A 21 -2.43 -6.52 13.80
C LYS A 21 -2.17 -5.36 14.76
N ASP A 22 -0.94 -4.85 14.80
CA ASP A 22 -0.56 -3.71 15.63
C ASP A 22 -1.10 -2.40 15.03
N ILE A 23 -1.09 -2.31 13.69
CA ILE A 23 -1.61 -1.13 12.97
C ILE A 23 -3.13 -1.12 12.89
N MET A 24 -3.76 -2.24 12.48
CA MET A 24 -5.22 -2.29 12.33
C MET A 24 -5.77 -3.68 12.66
N PRO A 25 -6.47 -3.87 13.79
CA PRO A 25 -7.10 -5.14 14.10
C PRO A 25 -8.36 -5.34 13.25
N LEU A 26 -8.35 -6.35 12.38
CA LEU A 26 -9.49 -6.75 11.54
C LEU A 26 -10.01 -8.15 11.88
N PRO A 27 -11.33 -8.39 11.85
CA PRO A 27 -11.85 -9.75 11.93
C PRO A 27 -11.40 -10.56 10.70
N ALA A 28 -11.00 -11.82 10.88
CA ALA A 28 -10.50 -12.67 9.79
C ALA A 28 -9.37 -12.01 8.95
N GLN A 29 -8.42 -11.34 9.62
CA GLN A 29 -7.36 -10.53 9.00
C GLN A 29 -6.53 -11.26 7.92
N GLN A 30 -6.29 -12.56 8.06
CA GLN A 30 -5.57 -13.37 7.08
C GLN A 30 -6.30 -13.47 5.72
N THR A 31 -7.62 -13.29 5.73
CA THR A 31 -8.47 -13.36 4.53
C THR A 31 -8.87 -11.97 4.06
N LEU A 32 -9.26 -11.09 5.00
CA LEU A 32 -9.69 -9.73 4.68
C LEU A 32 -8.52 -8.84 4.26
N GLY A 33 -7.34 -9.02 4.86
CA GLY A 33 -6.14 -8.24 4.54
C GLY A 33 -5.79 -8.25 3.04
N PRO A 34 -5.51 -9.43 2.45
CA PRO A 34 -5.20 -9.51 1.02
C PRO A 34 -6.38 -9.12 0.12
N LEU A 35 -7.63 -9.36 0.55
CA LEU A 35 -8.82 -8.96 -0.21
C LEU A 35 -8.97 -7.44 -0.30
N ILE A 36 -8.80 -6.74 0.83
CA ILE A 36 -8.86 -5.28 0.92
C ILE A 36 -7.68 -4.66 0.19
N ALA A 37 -6.47 -5.22 0.37
CA ALA A 37 -5.28 -4.80 -0.34
C ALA A 37 -5.51 -4.84 -1.86
N ARG A 38 -5.91 -5.99 -2.41
CA ARG A 38 -6.21 -6.14 -3.86
C ARG A 38 -7.24 -5.14 -4.37
N ARG A 39 -8.30 -4.89 -3.59
CA ARG A 39 -9.36 -3.97 -4.00
C ARG A 39 -8.90 -2.51 -3.97
N ARG A 40 -8.05 -2.14 -3.01
CA ARG A 40 -7.53 -0.76 -2.88
C ARG A 40 -6.32 -0.49 -3.76
N THR A 41 -5.53 -1.51 -4.10
CA THR A 41 -4.35 -1.39 -4.97
C THR A 41 -4.58 -0.54 -6.21
N PRO A 42 -5.57 -0.78 -7.09
CA PRO A 42 -5.73 0.01 -8.32
C PRO A 42 -6.02 1.50 -8.03
N SER A 43 -6.81 1.78 -6.99
CA SER A 43 -7.13 3.17 -6.61
C SER A 43 -5.90 3.89 -6.04
N ILE A 44 -5.10 3.22 -5.22
CA ILE A 44 -3.87 3.80 -4.65
C ILE A 44 -2.78 3.91 -5.73
N GLN A 45 -2.65 2.92 -6.61
CA GLN A 45 -1.75 2.96 -7.76
C GLN A 45 -2.05 4.15 -8.66
N GLU A 46 -3.32 4.43 -8.96
CA GLU A 46 -3.70 5.60 -9.75
C GLU A 46 -3.33 6.92 -9.05
N GLN A 47 -3.49 6.99 -7.73
CA GLN A 47 -3.06 8.15 -6.94
C GLN A 47 -1.54 8.33 -6.98
N TYR A 48 -0.78 7.23 -6.84
CA TYR A 48 0.68 7.22 -6.94
C TYR A 48 1.16 7.52 -8.38
N ALA A 49 0.42 7.10 -9.40
CA ALA A 49 0.69 7.43 -10.79
C ALA A 49 0.51 8.93 -11.08
N LYS A 50 -0.53 9.56 -10.52
CA LYS A 50 -0.81 11.00 -10.67
C LYS A 50 0.26 11.90 -10.07
N ILE A 51 0.99 11.41 -9.07
CA ILE A 51 2.08 12.14 -8.39
C ILE A 51 3.47 11.78 -8.93
N GLY A 52 3.57 10.98 -10.01
CA GLY A 52 4.83 10.66 -10.70
C GLY A 52 5.18 9.18 -10.82
N GLY A 53 4.29 8.25 -10.45
CA GLY A 53 4.54 6.80 -10.55
C GLY A 53 5.12 6.14 -9.28
N GLY A 54 5.28 6.91 -8.21
CA GLY A 54 5.87 6.50 -6.93
C GLY A 54 5.56 7.52 -5.84
N SER A 55 5.78 7.15 -4.57
CA SER A 55 5.58 8.09 -3.46
C SER A 55 6.53 9.29 -3.63
N PRO A 56 6.07 10.56 -3.63
CA PRO A 56 6.94 11.75 -3.72
C PRO A 56 7.89 11.90 -2.51
N ILE A 57 7.81 10.97 -1.57
CA ILE A 57 8.64 10.88 -0.36
C ILE A 57 10.08 10.47 -0.69
N THR A 58 10.33 9.70 -1.76
CA THR A 58 11.71 9.34 -2.15
C THR A 58 12.40 10.41 -3.02
N MET A 59 11.64 11.30 -3.66
CA MET A 59 12.20 12.33 -4.54
C MET A 59 12.84 13.50 -3.77
N GLY A 60 12.52 13.67 -2.49
CA GLY A 60 13.04 14.77 -1.66
C GLY A 60 14.07 14.36 -0.61
N THR A 61 14.66 13.16 -0.70
CA THR A 61 15.77 12.77 0.18
C THR A 61 17.09 13.03 -0.55
N GLU A 62 17.45 14.32 -0.65
CA GLU A 62 18.80 14.80 -0.97
C GLU A 62 19.53 15.25 0.31
#